data_AF-A0A9P4TEE5-F1
#
_entry.id   AF-A0A9P4TEE5-F1
#
_cell.length_a   1.000
_cell.length_b   1.000
_cell.length_c   1.000
_cell.angle_alpha   90.00
_cell.angle_beta   90.00
_cell.angle_gamma   90.00
#
_symmetry.space_group_name_H-M   'P 1'
#
loop_
_entity.id
_entity.type
_entity.pdbx_description
1 polymer ?
#
loop_
_entity_poly.entity_id
_entity_poly.type
_entity_poly.pdbx_seq_one_letter_code
_entity_poly.pdbx_strand_id
1 'polypeptide(L)'
;MSTSHTDVLELQGAGAIITGGGSGINLAFAQALERLFDVYAERFGGVPDVVVAGAGIYEASSAGFWDDRDNASHYTVIDVNLVHPIKLTRIALRLFRQAQQPGVIMHESSIVALRPSAVLPLYAATKAGLSHFVRCMAPLHELSGIKVVAVAPGLVDTPLFRQHPDAQEHVDMSEDFFLPPDEVVKAMLALLTQAQYRGGTVLEINDIGGWRKVQLHHDPGPQGKSKIPRRKGAEMMLQVEKALQEDGKGVQGSCPGTKL
;
A
#
# COMPACT_ATOMS: atom_id res chain seq x y z
N MET A 1 -32.86 -3.91 3.01
CA MET A 1 -32.34 -2.54 3.16
C MET A 1 -30.83 -2.65 3.25
N SER A 2 -30.17 -2.47 2.10
CA SER A 2 -28.73 -2.68 1.90
C SER A 2 -28.00 -1.38 2.26
N THR A 3 -27.10 -1.42 3.24
CA THR A 3 -26.27 -0.29 3.64
C THR A 3 -25.19 -0.08 2.59
N SER A 4 -25.33 1.00 1.82
CA SER A 4 -24.31 1.52 0.90
C SER A 4 -23.05 1.87 1.68
N HIS A 5 -21.99 1.07 1.55
CA HIS A 5 -20.66 1.47 1.99
C HIS A 5 -20.20 2.63 1.11
N THR A 6 -20.08 3.80 1.73
CA THR A 6 -19.72 5.05 1.08
C THR A 6 -18.26 5.00 0.63
N ASP A 7 -18.04 5.05 -0.68
CA ASP A 7 -16.73 5.35 -1.27
C ASP A 7 -16.33 6.77 -0.85
N VAL A 8 -15.50 6.92 0.17
CA VAL A 8 -15.05 8.24 0.62
C VAL A 8 -13.98 8.74 -0.35
N LEU A 9 -14.42 9.42 -1.42
CA LEU A 9 -13.58 10.33 -2.19
C LEU A 9 -13.39 11.62 -1.36
N GLU A 10 -12.23 11.79 -0.75
CA GLU A 10 -11.86 13.07 -0.14
C GLU A 10 -11.08 13.92 -1.15
N LEU A 11 -11.79 14.81 -1.85
CA LEU A 11 -11.20 15.80 -2.75
C LEU A 11 -10.89 17.08 -1.96
N GLN A 12 -9.61 17.30 -1.62
CA GLN A 12 -9.14 18.52 -0.96
C GLN A 12 -8.18 19.31 -1.88
N GLY A 13 -8.63 20.46 -2.39
CA GLY A 13 -7.80 21.40 -3.16
C GLY A 13 -7.41 20.93 -4.58
N ALA A 14 -6.34 21.51 -5.13
CA ALA A 14 -5.82 21.22 -6.49
C ALA A 14 -5.15 19.82 -6.64
N GLY A 15 -5.43 18.89 -5.73
CA GLY A 15 -4.92 17.52 -5.74
C GLY A 15 -6.03 16.52 -5.43
N ALA A 16 -5.94 15.31 -6.00
CA ALA A 16 -6.87 14.22 -5.71
C ALA A 16 -6.17 13.16 -4.85
N ILE A 17 -6.71 12.94 -3.63
CA ILE A 17 -6.33 11.83 -2.75
C ILE A 17 -7.39 10.75 -2.90
N ILE A 18 -6.98 9.53 -3.20
CA ILE A 18 -7.90 8.41 -3.41
C ILE A 18 -7.74 7.43 -2.27
N THR A 19 -8.75 7.40 -1.41
CA THR A 19 -8.92 6.43 -0.31
C THR A 19 -10.18 5.62 -0.57
N GLY A 20 -10.10 4.63 -1.48
CA GLY A 20 -11.23 3.76 -1.83
C GLY A 20 -10.87 2.29 -1.65
N GLY A 21 -11.52 1.61 -0.70
CA GLY A 21 -11.31 0.20 -0.34
C GLY A 21 -12.38 -0.74 -0.91
N GLY A 22 -12.61 -0.69 -2.22
CA GLY A 22 -13.46 -1.68 -2.89
C GLY A 22 -12.73 -3.02 -3.03
N SER A 23 -13.34 -4.12 -2.59
CA SER A 23 -12.83 -5.47 -2.84
C SER A 23 -13.24 -5.92 -4.25
N GLY A 24 -12.25 -6.08 -5.14
CA GLY A 24 -12.39 -6.77 -6.42
C GLY A 24 -12.10 -5.91 -7.66
N ILE A 25 -11.32 -6.49 -8.57
CA ILE A 25 -11.08 -5.97 -9.93
C ILE A 25 -12.30 -6.28 -10.82
N ASN A 26 -13.39 -5.54 -10.69
CA ASN A 26 -14.49 -5.60 -11.65
C ASN A 26 -14.50 -4.35 -12.55
N LEU A 27 -15.27 -4.40 -13.64
CA LEU A 27 -15.46 -3.26 -14.54
C LEU A 27 -15.97 -2.02 -13.78
N ALA A 28 -16.76 -2.21 -12.72
CA ALA A 28 -17.27 -1.12 -11.90
C ALA A 28 -16.16 -0.38 -11.13
N PHE A 29 -15.09 -1.06 -10.70
CA PHE A 29 -13.94 -0.43 -10.06
C PHE A 29 -13.09 0.36 -11.07
N ALA A 30 -12.83 -0.20 -12.25
CA ALA A 30 -12.14 0.55 -13.31
C ALA A 30 -12.91 1.82 -13.70
N GLN A 31 -14.23 1.70 -13.84
CA GLN A 31 -15.11 2.84 -14.05
C GLN A 31 -15.12 3.81 -12.86
N ALA A 32 -15.02 3.32 -11.62
CA ALA A 32 -14.92 4.20 -10.44
C ALA A 32 -13.62 5.01 -10.44
N LEU A 33 -12.49 4.39 -10.82
CA LEU A 33 -11.22 5.10 -10.98
C LEU A 33 -11.25 6.14 -12.11
N GLU A 34 -11.95 5.87 -13.21
CA GLU A 34 -12.12 6.86 -14.28
C GLU A 34 -13.05 8.00 -13.85
N ARG A 35 -14.20 7.66 -13.23
CA ARG A 35 -15.18 8.64 -12.72
C ARG A 35 -14.57 9.63 -11.74
N LEU A 36 -13.55 9.25 -10.98
CA LEU A 36 -12.82 10.17 -10.12
C LEU A 36 -12.28 11.39 -10.89
N PHE A 37 -11.68 11.16 -12.04
CA PHE A 37 -11.09 12.23 -12.84
C PHE A 37 -12.17 13.07 -13.52
N ASP A 38 -13.29 12.46 -13.89
CA ASP A 38 -14.47 13.20 -14.37
C ASP A 38 -14.99 14.15 -13.28
N VAL A 39 -15.18 13.65 -12.05
CA VAL A 39 -15.61 14.47 -10.90
C VAL A 39 -14.61 15.57 -10.59
N TYR A 40 -13.30 15.29 -10.67
CA TYR A 40 -12.27 16.32 -10.51
C TYR A 40 -12.40 17.40 -11.59
N ALA A 41 -12.52 17.00 -12.86
CA ALA A 41 -12.65 17.92 -13.99
C ALA A 41 -13.93 18.76 -13.89
N GLU A 42 -15.05 18.18 -13.46
CA GLU A 42 -16.31 18.89 -13.23
C GLU A 42 -16.19 19.93 -12.10
N ARG A 43 -15.46 19.60 -11.03
CA ARG A 43 -15.38 20.45 -9.83
C ARG A 43 -14.29 21.52 -9.90
N PHE A 44 -13.15 21.20 -10.49
CA PHE A 44 -11.95 22.04 -10.47
C PHE A 44 -11.46 22.45 -11.86
N GLY A 45 -11.96 21.79 -12.91
CA GLY A 45 -11.48 21.99 -14.28
C GLY A 45 -10.15 21.29 -14.55
N GLY A 46 -9.97 20.87 -15.80
CA GLY A 46 -8.72 20.26 -16.26
C GLY A 46 -8.41 18.93 -15.59
N VAL A 47 -7.13 18.70 -15.32
CA VAL A 47 -6.57 17.45 -14.81
C VAL A 47 -5.62 17.76 -13.65
N PRO A 48 -5.58 16.95 -12.59
CA PRO A 48 -4.83 17.26 -11.38
C PRO A 48 -3.32 17.33 -11.62
N ASP A 49 -2.62 18.21 -10.90
CA ASP A 49 -1.15 18.25 -10.91
C ASP A 49 -0.55 17.05 -10.15
N VAL A 50 -1.27 16.57 -9.12
CA VAL A 50 -0.84 15.49 -8.24
C VAL A 50 -1.96 14.47 -8.04
N VAL A 51 -1.63 13.21 -8.23
CA VAL A 51 -2.49 12.05 -7.95
C VAL A 51 -1.84 11.22 -6.85
N VAL A 52 -2.55 11.00 -5.74
CA VAL A 52 -2.05 10.18 -4.62
C VAL A 52 -2.83 8.87 -4.54
N ALA A 53 -2.15 7.77 -4.79
CA ALA A 53 -2.62 6.41 -4.58
C ALA A 53 -2.37 5.99 -3.11
N GLY A 54 -3.19 6.52 -2.20
CA GLY A 54 -3.06 6.32 -0.75
C GLY A 54 -3.89 5.17 -0.17
N ALA A 55 -4.80 4.58 -0.95
CA ALA A 55 -5.56 3.43 -0.49
C ALA A 55 -4.62 2.23 -0.19
N GLY A 56 -4.75 1.67 1.02
CA GLY A 56 -4.07 0.45 1.41
C GLY A 56 -4.80 -0.24 2.55
N ILE A 57 -4.81 -1.56 2.53
CA ILE A 57 -5.35 -2.40 3.60
C ILE A 57 -4.26 -3.31 4.16
N TYR A 58 -4.41 -3.64 5.44
CA TYR A 58 -3.53 -4.57 6.11
C TYR A 58 -4.00 -6.01 5.85
N GLU A 59 -3.09 -6.98 5.78
CA GLU A 59 -3.46 -8.36 5.42
C GLU A 59 -4.47 -8.97 6.41
N ALA A 60 -4.29 -8.73 7.71
CA ALA A 60 -5.20 -9.21 8.76
C ALA A 60 -6.62 -8.59 8.71
N SER A 61 -6.84 -7.56 7.90
CA SER A 61 -8.18 -6.94 7.74
C SER A 61 -9.06 -7.62 6.67
N SER A 62 -8.58 -8.72 6.09
CA SER A 62 -9.26 -9.55 5.09
C SER A 62 -8.84 -11.01 5.25
N ALA A 63 -9.44 -11.93 4.47
CA ALA A 63 -8.87 -13.27 4.33
C ALA A 63 -7.43 -13.16 3.81
N GLY A 64 -6.47 -13.39 4.69
CA GLY A 64 -5.04 -13.35 4.44
C GLY A 64 -4.52 -14.69 3.94
N PHE A 65 -3.21 -14.83 3.86
CA PHE A 65 -2.60 -16.06 3.34
C PHE A 65 -2.81 -17.26 4.28
N TRP A 66 -2.76 -17.04 5.59
CA TRP A 66 -2.76 -18.13 6.58
C TRP A 66 -4.14 -18.67 6.93
N ASP A 67 -5.20 -17.94 6.60
CA ASP A 67 -6.60 -18.28 6.86
C ASP A 67 -7.39 -18.60 5.58
N ASP A 68 -6.76 -18.49 4.41
CA ASP A 68 -7.34 -18.95 3.15
C ASP A 68 -7.52 -20.47 3.16
N ARG A 69 -8.70 -20.90 2.70
CA ARG A 69 -9.08 -22.32 2.60
C ARG A 69 -9.21 -22.73 1.12
N ASP A 70 -8.36 -22.15 0.28
CA ASP A 70 -8.29 -22.32 -1.18
C ASP A 70 -9.63 -22.04 -1.90
N ASN A 71 -10.47 -21.20 -1.31
CA ASN A 71 -11.78 -20.85 -1.85
C ASN A 71 -11.80 -19.46 -2.50
N ALA A 72 -10.78 -18.65 -2.25
CA ALA A 72 -10.63 -17.33 -2.81
C ALA A 72 -10.08 -17.41 -4.24
N SER A 73 -10.72 -16.70 -5.17
CA SER A 73 -10.19 -16.53 -6.54
C SER A 73 -9.10 -15.46 -6.64
N HIS A 74 -8.94 -14.64 -5.58
CA HIS A 74 -8.00 -13.54 -5.47
C HIS A 74 -7.85 -13.10 -4.01
N TYR A 75 -6.74 -12.45 -3.68
CA TYR A 75 -6.52 -11.82 -2.38
C TYR A 75 -6.86 -10.33 -2.44
N THR A 76 -7.79 -9.87 -1.59
CA THR A 76 -8.22 -8.47 -1.56
C THR A 76 -7.04 -7.52 -1.29
N VAL A 77 -6.09 -7.93 -0.44
CA VAL A 77 -4.87 -7.15 -0.16
C VAL A 77 -4.00 -6.96 -1.41
N ILE A 78 -3.95 -7.93 -2.33
CA ILE A 78 -3.22 -7.79 -3.60
C ILE A 78 -3.91 -6.78 -4.51
N ASP A 79 -5.23 -6.89 -4.62
CA ASP A 79 -6.01 -5.99 -5.46
C ASP A 79 -5.87 -4.54 -4.99
N VAL A 80 -6.13 -4.28 -3.71
CA VAL A 80 -6.13 -2.93 -3.13
C VAL A 80 -4.72 -2.34 -3.07
N ASN A 81 -3.72 -3.10 -2.62
CA ASN A 81 -2.38 -2.53 -2.38
C ASN A 81 -1.50 -2.48 -3.62
N LEU A 82 -1.78 -3.27 -4.65
CA LEU A 82 -0.90 -3.39 -5.82
C LEU A 82 -1.64 -3.12 -7.14
N VAL A 83 -2.69 -3.89 -7.43
CA VAL A 83 -3.34 -3.80 -8.75
C VAL A 83 -4.05 -2.48 -8.95
N HIS A 84 -4.80 -2.02 -7.95
CA HIS A 84 -5.56 -0.78 -7.99
C HIS A 84 -4.65 0.46 -8.19
N PRO A 85 -3.56 0.65 -7.41
CA PRO A 85 -2.59 1.71 -7.66
C PRO A 85 -1.96 1.65 -9.05
N ILE A 86 -1.61 0.47 -9.58
CA ILE A 86 -1.03 0.33 -10.92
C ILE A 86 -2.04 0.78 -11.99
N LYS A 87 -3.31 0.39 -11.86
CA LYS A 87 -4.38 0.80 -12.78
C LYS A 87 -4.62 2.30 -12.74
N LEU A 88 -4.67 2.87 -11.54
CA LEU A 88 -4.79 4.31 -11.35
C LEU A 88 -3.64 5.06 -12.03
N THR A 89 -2.40 4.60 -11.85
CA THR A 89 -1.23 5.17 -12.54
C THR A 89 -1.41 5.13 -14.04
N ARG A 90 -1.91 4.03 -14.61
CA ARG A 90 -2.17 3.94 -16.05
C ARG A 90 -3.20 4.96 -16.53
N ILE A 91 -4.27 5.18 -15.76
CA ILE A 91 -5.32 6.16 -16.08
C ILE A 91 -4.76 7.59 -15.99
N ALA A 92 -4.07 7.93 -14.89
CA ALA A 92 -3.43 9.23 -14.70
C ALA A 92 -2.44 9.55 -15.83
N LEU A 93 -1.60 8.58 -16.22
CA LEU A 93 -0.67 8.75 -17.35
C LEU A 93 -1.39 9.04 -18.66
N ARG A 94 -2.52 8.39 -18.93
CA ARG A 94 -3.31 8.67 -20.15
C ARG A 94 -3.85 10.09 -20.12
N LEU A 95 -4.37 10.54 -18.99
CA LEU A 95 -4.95 11.88 -18.82
C LEU A 95 -3.91 12.99 -18.93
N PHE A 96 -2.77 12.85 -18.24
CA PHE A 96 -1.66 13.82 -18.33
C PHE A 96 -1.17 13.98 -19.76
N ARG A 97 -1.05 12.87 -20.49
CA ARG A 97 -0.64 12.90 -21.90
C ARG A 97 -1.69 13.53 -22.82
N GLN A 98 -2.98 13.27 -22.60
CA GLN A 98 -4.06 13.87 -23.38
C GLN A 98 -4.12 15.39 -23.18
N ALA A 99 -3.90 15.85 -21.94
CA ALA A 99 -3.84 17.26 -21.60
C ALA A 99 -2.48 17.93 -21.93
N GLN A 100 -1.50 17.15 -22.40
CA GLN A 100 -0.12 17.60 -22.66
C GLN A 100 0.52 18.30 -21.45
N GLN A 101 0.22 17.82 -20.24
CA GLN A 101 0.71 18.42 -19.00
C GLN A 101 1.67 17.49 -18.24
N PRO A 102 2.66 18.05 -17.52
CA PRO A 102 3.40 17.28 -16.52
C PRO A 102 2.50 16.93 -15.33
N GLY A 103 3.01 16.09 -14.42
CA GLY A 103 2.29 15.78 -13.20
C GLY A 103 3.06 14.85 -12.29
N VAL A 104 2.55 14.65 -11.08
CA VAL A 104 3.13 13.72 -10.10
C VAL A 104 2.12 12.65 -9.73
N ILE A 105 2.56 11.40 -9.79
CA ILE A 105 1.81 10.25 -9.27
C ILE A 105 2.57 9.73 -8.06
N MET A 106 1.95 9.81 -6.90
CA MET A 106 2.54 9.39 -5.63
C MET A 106 1.86 8.12 -5.13
N HIS A 107 2.67 7.15 -4.72
CA HIS A 107 2.21 5.90 -4.13
C HIS A 107 2.52 5.83 -2.65
N GLU A 108 1.67 5.13 -1.91
CA GLU A 108 1.91 4.79 -0.51
C GLU A 108 2.45 3.35 -0.40
N SER A 109 3.78 3.23 -0.31
CA SER A 109 4.46 1.97 0.01
C SER A 109 4.50 1.76 1.53
N SER A 110 5.48 1.04 2.05
CA SER A 110 5.70 0.83 3.48
C SER A 110 7.12 0.34 3.73
N ILE A 111 7.64 0.49 4.93
CA ILE A 111 8.93 -0.10 5.32
C ILE A 111 8.92 -1.63 5.30
N VAL A 112 7.73 -2.24 5.39
CA VAL A 112 7.54 -3.68 5.25
C VAL A 112 7.91 -4.15 3.83
N ALA A 113 7.91 -3.24 2.84
CA ALA A 113 8.45 -3.52 1.50
C ALA A 113 9.93 -3.91 1.50
N LEU A 114 10.68 -3.55 2.56
CA LEU A 114 12.12 -3.71 2.66
C LEU A 114 12.54 -4.92 3.50
N ARG A 115 11.56 -5.67 4.04
CA ARG A 115 11.82 -6.83 4.89
C ARG A 115 10.85 -7.97 4.59
N PRO A 116 11.33 -9.21 4.54
CA PRO A 116 10.43 -10.36 4.48
C PRO A 116 9.61 -10.46 5.76
N SER A 117 8.34 -10.83 5.64
CA SER A 117 7.45 -11.10 6.77
C SER A 117 6.72 -12.41 6.51
N ALA A 118 6.95 -13.39 7.38
CA ALA A 118 6.15 -14.62 7.37
C ALA A 118 4.73 -14.36 7.91
N VAL A 119 4.53 -13.34 8.74
CA VAL A 119 3.21 -13.07 9.34
C VAL A 119 2.28 -12.35 8.37
N LEU A 120 2.85 -11.49 7.51
CA LEU A 120 2.09 -10.67 6.56
C LEU A 120 2.69 -10.80 5.15
N PRO A 121 2.75 -12.03 4.61
CA PRO A 121 3.45 -12.30 3.37
C PRO A 121 2.86 -11.52 2.19
N LEU A 122 1.54 -11.38 2.10
CA LEU A 122 0.87 -10.67 1.01
C LEU A 122 1.01 -9.15 1.15
N TYR A 123 0.88 -8.61 2.36
CA TYR A 123 1.10 -7.18 2.58
C TYR A 123 2.55 -6.79 2.25
N ALA A 124 3.53 -7.56 2.71
CA ALA A 124 4.94 -7.33 2.40
C ALA A 124 5.21 -7.41 0.90
N ALA A 125 4.71 -8.47 0.24
CA ALA A 125 4.88 -8.67 -1.20
C ALA A 125 4.26 -7.53 -2.02
N THR A 126 3.05 -7.09 -1.68
CA THR A 126 2.36 -6.00 -2.40
C THR A 126 3.09 -4.67 -2.26
N LYS A 127 3.53 -4.30 -1.05
CA LYS A 127 4.28 -3.05 -0.83
C LYS A 127 5.68 -3.09 -1.47
N ALA A 128 6.34 -4.25 -1.49
CA ALA A 128 7.59 -4.47 -2.24
C ALA A 128 7.38 -4.34 -3.75
N GLY A 129 6.36 -4.99 -4.29
CA GLY A 129 5.98 -4.89 -5.70
C GLY A 129 5.66 -3.45 -6.11
N LEU A 130 4.92 -2.72 -5.29
CA LEU A 130 4.60 -1.31 -5.54
C LEU A 130 5.84 -0.42 -5.52
N SER A 131 6.73 -0.64 -4.55
CA SER A 131 8.04 0.02 -4.46
C SER A 131 8.90 -0.23 -5.71
N HIS A 132 8.88 -1.45 -6.24
CA HIS A 132 9.61 -1.77 -7.47
C HIS A 132 8.93 -1.16 -8.70
N PHE A 133 7.61 -1.21 -8.78
CA PHE A 133 6.82 -0.57 -9.84
C PHE A 133 7.15 0.93 -9.99
N VAL A 134 7.23 1.67 -8.87
CA VAL A 134 7.65 3.08 -8.89
C VAL A 134 9.02 3.27 -9.53
N ARG A 135 9.99 2.41 -9.23
CA ARG A 135 11.32 2.45 -9.84
C ARG A 135 11.28 2.18 -11.34
N CYS A 136 10.45 1.23 -11.78
CA CYS A 136 10.24 0.97 -13.22
C CYS A 136 9.68 2.19 -13.97
N MET A 137 8.93 3.05 -13.28
CA MET A 137 8.35 4.27 -13.86
C MET A 137 9.32 5.47 -13.86
N ALA A 138 10.53 5.35 -13.31
CA ALA A 138 11.50 6.43 -13.24
C ALA A 138 11.76 7.16 -14.57
N PRO A 139 11.88 6.47 -15.73
CA PRO A 139 12.16 7.12 -17.02
C PRO A 139 11.07 8.10 -17.47
N LEU A 140 9.82 7.96 -16.98
CA LEU A 140 8.71 8.84 -17.36
C LEU A 140 8.98 10.31 -17.01
N HIS A 141 9.80 10.55 -15.99
CA HIS A 141 10.13 11.90 -15.54
C HIS A 141 10.85 12.67 -16.64
N GLU A 142 11.83 12.05 -17.31
CA GLU A 142 12.57 12.68 -18.41
C GLU A 142 11.81 12.58 -19.75
N LEU A 143 11.07 11.49 -19.98
CA LEU A 143 10.34 11.25 -21.24
C LEU A 143 9.08 12.10 -21.40
N SER A 144 8.46 12.52 -20.30
CA SER A 144 7.12 13.13 -20.33
C SER A 144 6.88 14.20 -19.27
N GLY A 145 7.87 14.51 -18.44
CA GLY A 145 7.68 15.41 -17.29
C GLY A 145 6.79 14.81 -16.19
N ILE A 146 6.43 13.53 -16.30
CA ILE A 146 5.57 12.84 -15.32
C ILE A 146 6.43 12.12 -14.30
N LYS A 147 6.32 12.52 -13.05
CA LYS A 147 7.09 12.00 -11.94
C LYS A 147 6.29 10.95 -11.18
N VAL A 148 6.79 9.72 -11.12
CA VAL A 148 6.21 8.66 -10.27
C VAL A 148 7.12 8.43 -9.07
N VAL A 149 6.58 8.54 -7.85
CA VAL A 149 7.34 8.45 -6.59
C VAL A 149 6.54 7.71 -5.52
N ALA A 150 7.20 7.29 -4.44
CA ALA A 150 6.52 6.72 -3.28
C ALA A 150 7.08 7.21 -1.96
N VAL A 151 6.20 7.28 -0.95
CA VAL A 151 6.58 7.27 0.45
C VAL A 151 6.53 5.84 1.00
N ALA A 152 7.43 5.51 1.91
CA ALA A 152 7.49 4.23 2.61
C ALA A 152 7.55 4.50 4.12
N PRO A 153 6.40 4.74 4.76
CA PRO A 153 6.36 5.02 6.18
C PRO A 153 6.49 3.75 7.05
N GLY A 154 6.93 3.98 8.29
CA GLY A 154 6.81 3.05 9.41
C GLY A 154 5.40 2.95 9.97
N LEU A 155 5.30 2.73 11.28
CA LEU A 155 4.03 2.84 12.00
C LEU A 155 3.62 4.32 12.04
N VAL A 156 2.46 4.63 11.49
CA VAL A 156 1.90 6.00 11.48
C VAL A 156 0.67 6.00 12.37
N ASP A 157 0.51 7.07 13.14
CA ASP A 157 -0.61 7.24 14.06
C ASP A 157 -1.92 7.58 13.33
N THR A 158 -2.52 6.59 12.67
CA THR A 158 -3.74 6.72 11.86
C THR A 158 -4.92 5.95 12.45
N PRO A 159 -6.18 6.21 12.01
CA PRO A 159 -7.32 5.40 12.40
C PRO A 159 -7.17 3.89 12.16
N LEU A 160 -6.31 3.48 11.19
CA LEU A 160 -6.04 2.08 10.89
C LEU A 160 -5.65 1.28 12.14
N PHE A 161 -4.72 1.79 12.95
CA PHE A 161 -4.28 1.13 14.19
C PHE A 161 -5.20 1.40 15.39
N ARG A 162 -6.10 2.38 15.31
CA ARG A 162 -7.02 2.73 16.40
C ARG A 162 -8.37 2.04 16.31
N GLN A 163 -8.81 1.69 15.10
CA GLN A 163 -10.19 1.26 14.83
C GLN A 163 -10.29 -0.18 14.32
N HIS A 164 -9.17 -0.82 13.96
CA HIS A 164 -9.15 -2.21 13.51
C HIS A 164 -8.49 -3.11 14.57
N PRO A 165 -9.25 -3.94 15.29
CA PRO A 165 -8.72 -4.85 16.31
C PRO A 165 -7.59 -5.73 15.79
N ASP A 166 -7.71 -6.23 14.55
CA ASP A 166 -6.69 -7.08 13.94
C ASP A 166 -5.36 -6.33 13.74
N ALA A 167 -5.41 -5.05 13.37
CA ALA A 167 -4.21 -4.23 13.27
C ALA A 167 -3.59 -3.94 14.66
N GLN A 168 -4.42 -3.83 15.71
CA GLN A 168 -3.97 -3.68 17.11
C GLN A 168 -3.31 -4.93 17.64
N GLU A 169 -3.60 -6.11 17.09
CA GLU A 169 -2.90 -7.33 17.47
C GLU A 169 -1.40 -7.26 17.15
N HIS A 170 -1.04 -6.50 16.11
CA HIS A 170 0.31 -6.43 15.59
C HIS A 170 1.15 -5.27 16.10
N VAL A 171 0.60 -4.41 16.96
CA VAL A 171 1.29 -3.25 17.52
C VAL A 171 1.08 -3.15 19.03
N ASP A 172 2.02 -2.50 19.72
CA ASP A 172 1.87 -2.09 21.10
C ASP A 172 1.72 -0.57 21.15
N MET A 173 0.49 -0.08 21.31
CA MET A 173 0.19 1.35 21.32
C MET A 173 0.91 2.14 22.43
N SER A 174 1.42 1.46 23.46
CA SER A 174 2.12 2.09 24.60
C SER A 174 3.64 2.11 24.45
N GLU A 175 4.20 1.16 23.69
CA GLU A 175 5.65 0.98 23.56
C GLU A 175 6.17 1.28 22.14
N ASP A 176 5.34 1.16 21.12
CA ASP A 176 5.74 1.41 19.73
C ASP A 176 5.84 2.90 19.43
N PHE A 177 6.82 3.23 18.59
CA PHE A 177 6.98 4.59 18.11
C PHE A 177 6.14 4.82 16.85
N PHE A 178 5.02 5.52 17.01
CA PHE A 178 4.16 5.95 15.92
C PHE A 178 4.61 7.32 15.40
N LEU A 179 4.79 7.42 14.09
CA LEU A 179 5.03 8.67 13.39
C LEU A 179 3.74 9.51 13.39
N PRO A 180 3.83 10.82 13.64
CA PRO A 180 2.70 11.69 13.43
C PRO A 180 2.39 11.76 11.91
N PRO A 181 1.11 11.77 11.49
CA PRO A 181 0.72 11.86 10.07
C PRO A 181 1.37 13.04 9.34
N ASP A 182 1.53 14.18 10.03
CA ASP A 182 2.20 15.37 9.50
C ASP A 182 3.62 15.10 9.00
N GLU A 183 4.32 14.12 9.58
CA GLU A 183 5.66 13.75 9.13
C GLU A 183 5.64 13.08 7.76
N VAL A 184 4.60 12.28 7.49
CA VAL A 184 4.36 11.70 6.17
C VAL A 184 4.04 12.81 5.17
N VAL A 185 3.17 13.75 5.54
CA VAL A 185 2.80 14.90 4.68
C VAL A 185 4.02 15.75 4.32
N LYS A 186 4.91 16.04 5.27
CA LYS A 186 6.16 16.78 4.99
C LYS A 186 7.05 16.05 3.99
N ALA A 187 7.19 14.73 4.12
CA ALA A 187 7.96 13.92 3.20
C ALA A 187 7.31 13.86 1.80
N MET A 188 5.98 13.77 1.73
CA MET A 188 5.23 13.89 0.48
C MET A 188 5.49 15.26 -0.19
N LEU A 189 5.40 16.35 0.57
CA LEU A 189 5.70 17.69 0.06
C LEU A 189 7.14 17.81 -0.44
N ALA A 190 8.10 17.18 0.26
CA ALA A 190 9.49 17.15 -0.17
C ALA A 190 9.67 16.39 -1.49
N LEU A 191 9.00 15.24 -1.66
CA LEU A 191 8.96 14.51 -2.93
C LEU A 191 8.37 15.36 -4.07
N LEU A 192 7.42 16.25 -3.79
CA LEU A 192 6.85 17.15 -4.81
C LEU A 192 7.81 18.29 -5.17
N THR A 193 8.42 18.92 -4.16
CA THR A 193 9.04 20.26 -4.31
C THR A 193 10.56 20.24 -4.40
N GLN A 194 11.23 19.21 -3.87
CA GLN A 194 12.69 19.19 -3.81
C GLN A 194 13.30 18.45 -5.01
N ALA A 195 14.13 19.15 -5.78
CA ALA A 195 14.75 18.66 -7.01
C ALA A 195 15.61 17.39 -6.84
N GLN A 196 16.11 17.15 -5.63
CA GLN A 196 16.91 15.97 -5.30
C GLN A 196 16.14 14.65 -5.39
N TYR A 197 14.81 14.68 -5.28
CA TYR A 197 13.97 13.50 -5.44
C TYR A 197 13.44 13.45 -6.86
N ARG A 198 13.96 12.55 -7.70
CA ARG A 198 13.50 12.36 -9.09
C ARG A 198 12.44 11.28 -9.19
N GLY A 199 11.85 11.10 -10.37
CA GLY A 199 11.02 9.92 -10.66
C GLY A 199 11.74 8.62 -10.27
N GLY A 200 10.99 7.64 -9.76
CA GLY A 200 11.51 6.40 -9.21
C GLY A 200 11.95 6.47 -7.75
N THR A 201 11.91 7.64 -7.10
CA THR A 201 12.26 7.75 -5.69
C THR A 201 11.25 7.04 -4.81
N VAL A 202 11.74 6.17 -3.93
CA VAL A 202 11.01 5.65 -2.76
C VAL A 202 11.65 6.26 -1.51
N LEU A 203 10.89 7.02 -0.74
CA LEU A 203 11.37 7.75 0.42
C LEU A 203 10.91 7.07 1.71
N GLU A 204 11.86 6.53 2.46
CA GLU A 204 11.61 5.94 3.77
C GLU A 204 11.38 7.03 4.83
N ILE A 205 10.35 6.83 5.65
CA ILE A 205 9.95 7.75 6.73
C ILE A 205 9.79 6.91 7.99
N ASN A 206 10.79 6.94 8.87
CA ASN A 206 10.84 6.10 10.08
C ASN A 206 11.31 6.83 11.34
N ASP A 207 11.68 8.09 11.20
CA ASP A 207 12.00 8.98 12.31
C ASP A 207 11.55 10.40 11.93
N ILE A 208 11.39 11.25 12.94
CA ILE A 208 11.00 12.64 12.72
C ILE A 208 12.21 13.41 12.17
N GLY A 209 12.05 14.03 11.00
CA GLY A 209 13.10 14.78 10.30
C GLY A 209 14.20 13.92 9.68
N GLY A 210 14.11 12.59 9.79
CA GLY A 210 15.10 11.64 9.27
C GLY A 210 14.53 10.80 8.13
N TRP A 211 14.59 11.31 6.89
CA TRP A 211 14.13 10.58 5.70
C TRP A 211 15.28 10.06 4.86
N ARG A 212 15.08 8.90 4.23
CA ARG A 212 16.13 8.23 3.46
C ARG A 212 15.61 7.71 2.13
N LYS A 213 16.36 7.91 1.05
CA LYS A 213 16.06 7.25 -0.23
C LYS A 213 16.37 5.76 -0.10
N VAL A 214 15.37 4.92 -0.34
CA VAL A 214 15.54 3.46 -0.35
C VAL A 214 16.34 3.06 -1.60
N GLN A 215 17.49 2.45 -1.38
CA GLN A 215 18.35 1.94 -2.44
C GLN A 215 17.79 0.65 -3.03
N LEU A 216 18.05 0.40 -4.31
CA LEU A 216 17.69 -0.88 -4.94
C LEU A 216 18.68 -1.98 -4.58
N HIS A 217 19.97 -1.62 -4.50
CA HIS A 217 21.07 -2.53 -4.23
C HIS A 217 21.73 -2.12 -2.92
N HIS A 218 22.12 -3.13 -2.12
CA HIS A 218 22.81 -2.93 -0.84
C HIS A 218 22.08 -1.98 0.12
N ASP A 219 20.75 -1.96 0.07
CA ASP A 219 19.97 -1.21 1.04
C ASP A 219 20.13 -1.85 2.43
N PRO A 220 20.46 -1.09 3.49
CA PRO A 220 20.61 -1.61 4.85
C PRO A 220 19.27 -2.00 5.49
N GLY A 221 18.15 -1.89 4.76
CA GLY A 221 16.80 -2.04 5.27
C GLY A 221 16.34 -0.82 6.08
N PRO A 222 15.13 -0.89 6.67
CA PRO A 222 14.53 0.20 7.45
C PRO A 222 15.50 0.78 8.50
N GLN A 223 15.68 2.11 8.48
CA GLN A 223 16.42 2.99 9.40
C GLN A 223 15.45 3.75 10.34
N GLY A 224 15.87 4.30 11.49
CA GLY A 224 14.95 5.00 12.45
C GLY A 224 14.25 4.20 13.56
N LYS A 225 13.29 4.82 14.26
CA LYS A 225 12.63 4.27 15.46
C LYS A 225 11.36 3.48 15.14
N SER A 226 10.64 3.87 14.08
CA SER A 226 9.36 3.27 13.68
C SER A 226 9.50 1.97 12.85
N LYS A 227 10.56 1.19 13.10
CA LYS A 227 10.95 0.06 12.22
C LYS A 227 10.21 -1.25 12.48
N ILE A 228 9.84 -1.51 13.74
CA ILE A 228 9.40 -2.82 14.22
C ILE A 228 8.38 -2.61 15.34
N PRO A 229 7.17 -3.18 15.23
CA PRO A 229 6.28 -3.32 16.36
C PRO A 229 6.91 -4.23 17.44
N ARG A 230 6.93 -3.79 18.69
CA ARG A 230 7.58 -4.50 19.81
C ARG A 230 6.84 -5.74 20.25
N ARG A 231 5.56 -5.89 19.89
CA ARG A 231 4.84 -7.16 20.07
C ARG A 231 5.61 -8.24 19.33
N LYS A 232 6.13 -9.19 20.11
CA LYS A 232 7.28 -10.01 19.74
C LYS A 232 6.95 -10.82 18.49
N GLY A 233 7.81 -10.75 17.48
CA GLY A 233 7.71 -11.62 16.30
C GLY A 233 7.55 -13.11 16.65
N ALA A 234 7.98 -13.55 17.84
CA ALA A 234 7.73 -14.90 18.35
C ALA A 234 6.23 -15.21 18.57
N GLU A 235 5.44 -14.30 19.13
CA GLU A 235 3.99 -14.51 19.34
C GLU A 235 3.23 -14.53 18.02
N MET A 236 3.65 -13.69 17.07
CA MET A 236 3.08 -13.69 15.72
C MET A 236 3.46 -14.95 14.93
N MET A 237 4.66 -15.51 15.15
CA MET A 237 5.04 -16.80 14.56
C MET A 237 4.22 -17.96 15.13
N LEU A 238 3.73 -17.90 16.37
CA LEU A 238 2.80 -18.90 16.90
C LEU A 238 1.48 -18.95 16.10
N GLN A 239 1.02 -17.81 15.57
CA GLN A 239 -0.17 -17.78 14.69
C GLN A 239 0.10 -18.54 13.39
N VAL A 240 1.28 -18.33 12.79
CA VAL A 240 1.73 -19.06 11.58
C VAL A 240 1.85 -20.56 11.87
N GLU A 241 2.50 -20.94 12.98
CA GLU A 241 2.62 -22.33 13.40
C GLU A 241 1.25 -22.99 13.62
N LYS A 242 0.31 -22.27 14.24
CA LYS A 242 -1.06 -22.74 14.45
C LYS A 242 -1.79 -22.97 13.12
N ALA A 243 -1.69 -22.02 12.18
CA ALA A 243 -2.29 -22.18 10.85
C ALA A 243 -1.76 -23.43 10.14
N LEU A 244 -0.43 -23.61 10.12
CA LEU A 244 0.22 -24.80 9.56
C LEU A 244 -0.24 -26.12 10.23
N GLN A 245 -0.44 -26.11 11.56
CA GLN A 245 -0.96 -27.27 12.28
C GLN A 245 -2.42 -27.58 11.96
N GLU A 246 -3.25 -26.57 11.74
CA GLU A 246 -4.66 -26.73 11.35
C GLU A 246 -4.77 -27.34 9.95
N ASP A 247 -3.96 -26.90 9.00
CA ASP A 247 -3.90 -27.48 7.66
C ASP A 247 -3.48 -28.95 7.68
N GLY A 248 -2.50 -29.28 8.54
CA GLY A 248 -2.05 -30.67 8.75
C GLY A 248 -3.12 -31.61 9.31
N LYS A 249 -4.12 -31.10 10.05
CA LYS A 249 -5.22 -31.92 10.59
C LYS A 249 -6.24 -32.33 9.52
N GLY A 250 -6.31 -31.62 8.39
CA GLY A 250 -7.19 -31.95 7.26
C GLY A 250 -6.80 -33.23 6.49
N VAL A 251 -5.60 -33.78 6.74
CA VAL A 251 -5.05 -34.93 6.00
C VAL A 251 -5.24 -36.27 6.74
N GLN A 252 -5.73 -36.29 7.98
CA GLN A 252 -5.95 -37.54 8.75
C GLN A 252 -7.25 -38.30 8.38
N GLY A 253 -7.83 -38.04 7.21
CA GLY A 253 -8.96 -38.77 6.65
C GLY A 253 -8.58 -39.59 5.41
N SER A 254 -8.33 -40.89 5.60
CA SER A 254 -8.19 -41.94 4.56
C SER A 254 -6.96 -41.91 3.65
N CYS A 255 -5.86 -42.54 4.09
CA CYS A 255 -4.99 -43.29 3.18
C CYS A 255 -5.47 -44.74 3.16
N PRO A 256 -6.09 -45.25 2.07
CA PRO A 256 -6.26 -46.69 1.90
C PRO A 256 -4.87 -47.29 1.68
N GLY A 257 -4.47 -48.19 2.57
CA GLY A 257 -3.14 -48.78 2.56
C GLY A 257 -2.80 -49.47 1.24
N THR A 258 -1.74 -49.01 0.59
CA THR A 258 -1.02 -49.81 -0.39
C THR A 258 0.01 -50.62 0.38
N LYS A 259 -0.26 -51.92 0.54
CA LYS A 259 0.75 -52.89 0.95
C LYS A 259 1.84 -52.92 -0.13
N LEU A 260 3.08 -52.98 0.35
CA LEU A 260 4.34 -53.12 -0.37
C LEU A 260 4.29 -54.12 -1.53
#